data_AF-A0A1G0F9X0-F1
#
_entry.id   AF-A0A1G0F9X0-F1
#
_cell.length_a   1.000
_cell.length_b   1.000
_cell.length_c   1.000
_cell.angle_alpha   90.00
_cell.angle_beta   90.00
_cell.angle_gamma   90.00
#
_symmetry.space_group_name_H-M   'P 1'
#
loop_
_entity.id
_entity.type
_entity.pdbx_description
1 polymer ?
#
loop_
_entity_poly.entity_id
_entity_poly.type
_entity_poly.pdbx_seq_one_letter_code
_entity_poly.pdbx_strand_id
1 'polypeptide(L)'
;MKDQVTIRYDSFTTVYDIDSNGIDVGDPLATDGGLAVGTGLSNNLVTALIPAEVFDTGPSDNKYGEEWLMSFSFTGLGGVVSAMSGGVPVPMYGPGLIELYITFDGVTFNNFMDLNVTAGLPIGGLNLEIFGEVDFTTVDAGYNDLFHSADHSCLGSDSFFDIWTNCNEAMKISFFIDQNTDPLDVTIAGPFDGGAGPDYWELTSSHDGSVTFNVPEPSSLALAGIALLGMAGAARRRKSA
;
A
#
# COMPACT_ATOMS: atom_id res chain seq x y z
N MET A 1 -1.21 -13.68 14.25
CA MET A 1 -0.55 -13.53 12.93
C MET A 1 -1.44 -12.62 12.13
N LYS A 2 -0.93 -11.48 11.70
CA LYS A 2 -1.74 -10.36 11.21
C LYS A 2 -1.30 -10.09 9.77
N ASP A 3 -1.97 -10.70 8.83
CA ASP A 3 -1.71 -10.58 7.40
C ASP A 3 -2.59 -9.51 6.74
N GLN A 4 -3.61 -9.02 7.47
CA GLN A 4 -4.49 -7.95 7.02
C GLN A 4 -4.63 -6.86 8.09
N VAL A 5 -4.81 -5.62 7.65
CA VAL A 5 -5.16 -4.48 8.50
C VAL A 5 -6.34 -3.74 7.88
N THR A 6 -7.26 -3.23 8.70
CA THR A 6 -8.34 -2.36 8.22
C THR A 6 -7.93 -0.91 8.40
N ILE A 7 -8.29 -0.07 7.42
CA ILE A 7 -7.91 1.34 7.39
C ILE A 7 -9.13 2.22 7.16
N ARG A 8 -9.07 3.42 7.72
CA ARG A 8 -9.97 4.52 7.40
C ARG A 8 -9.14 5.78 7.20
N TYR A 9 -9.36 6.49 6.10
CA TYR A 9 -8.61 7.70 5.82
C TYR A 9 -9.34 8.70 4.92
N ASP A 10 -8.99 9.98 5.05
CA ASP A 10 -9.40 11.03 4.12
C ASP A 10 -8.36 11.24 3.02
N SER A 11 -8.82 11.59 1.82
CA SER A 11 -7.97 11.95 0.68
C SER A 11 -8.34 13.32 0.10
N PHE A 12 -7.35 13.95 -0.54
CA PHE A 12 -7.49 15.16 -1.33
C PHE A 12 -6.89 14.91 -2.71
N THR A 13 -7.70 15.05 -3.76
CA THR A 13 -7.27 14.83 -5.15
C THR A 13 -7.38 16.13 -5.93
N THR A 14 -6.33 16.48 -6.66
CA THR A 14 -6.38 17.52 -7.69
C THR A 14 -6.48 16.86 -9.06
N VAL A 15 -7.47 17.27 -9.85
CA VAL A 15 -7.63 16.85 -11.27
C VAL A 15 -7.35 18.06 -12.16
N TYR A 16 -6.49 17.88 -13.15
CA TYR A 16 -6.10 18.94 -14.09
C TYR A 16 -6.76 18.72 -15.45
N ASP A 17 -7.53 19.70 -15.92
CA ASP A 17 -8.18 19.68 -17.24
C ASP A 17 -7.23 20.25 -18.29
N ILE A 18 -6.60 19.36 -19.05
CA ILE A 18 -5.59 19.73 -20.04
C ILE A 18 -6.21 20.25 -21.33
N ASP A 19 -7.46 19.91 -21.62
CA ASP A 19 -8.10 20.19 -22.91
C ASP A 19 -9.28 21.18 -22.84
N SER A 20 -9.52 21.73 -21.64
CA SER A 20 -10.55 22.72 -21.32
C SER A 20 -11.98 22.21 -21.54
N ASN A 21 -12.24 20.94 -21.26
CA ASN A 21 -13.55 20.31 -21.46
C ASN A 21 -14.32 20.00 -20.16
N GLY A 22 -13.75 20.36 -19.00
CA GLY A 22 -14.21 19.95 -17.68
C GLY A 22 -13.45 18.72 -17.17
N ILE A 23 -13.89 18.15 -16.04
CA ILE A 23 -13.35 16.87 -15.57
C ILE A 23 -13.81 15.75 -16.52
N ASP A 24 -12.88 15.06 -17.16
CA ASP A 24 -13.19 13.90 -18.00
C ASP A 24 -12.13 12.78 -17.97
N VAL A 25 -12.36 11.76 -18.81
CA VAL A 25 -11.48 10.58 -18.87
C VAL A 25 -10.20 10.93 -19.61
N GLY A 26 -9.07 10.74 -18.93
CA GLY A 26 -7.74 11.05 -19.45
C GLY A 26 -7.07 12.20 -18.71
N ASP A 27 -7.82 13.00 -17.97
CA ASP A 27 -7.28 14.06 -17.14
C ASP A 27 -6.29 13.51 -16.11
N PRO A 28 -5.08 14.06 -16.00
CA PRO A 28 -4.16 13.67 -14.95
C PRO A 28 -4.66 14.16 -13.60
N LEU A 29 -4.34 13.35 -12.59
CA LEU A 29 -4.65 13.65 -11.21
C LEU A 29 -3.46 13.37 -10.30
N ALA A 30 -3.48 14.02 -9.15
CA ALA A 30 -2.56 13.77 -8.05
C ALA A 30 -3.35 13.71 -6.74
N THR A 31 -3.14 12.67 -5.95
CA THR A 31 -3.86 12.45 -4.71
C THR A 31 -2.93 12.42 -3.51
N ASP A 32 -3.29 13.18 -2.49
CA ASP A 32 -2.75 13.11 -1.15
C ASP A 32 -3.71 12.32 -0.26
N GLY A 33 -3.18 11.56 0.70
CA GLY A 33 -4.01 10.82 1.63
C GLY A 33 -3.37 10.57 2.98
N GLY A 34 -4.22 10.30 3.97
CA GLY A 34 -3.79 10.05 5.33
C GLY A 34 -3.19 11.28 5.98
N LEU A 35 -1.98 11.17 6.55
CA LEU A 35 -1.34 12.24 7.31
C LEU A 35 -1.02 13.48 6.45
N ALA A 36 -0.94 13.31 5.13
CA ALA A 36 -0.76 14.40 4.17
C ALA A 36 -1.98 15.35 4.09
N VAL A 37 -3.18 14.84 4.37
CA VAL A 37 -4.44 15.61 4.30
C VAL A 37 -4.81 16.19 5.67
N GLY A 38 -4.46 15.51 6.74
CA GLY A 38 -4.67 15.99 8.10
C GLY A 38 -3.78 15.27 9.11
N THR A 39 -3.23 16.01 10.06
CA THR A 39 -2.34 15.47 11.09
C THR A 39 -3.09 14.74 12.22
N GLY A 40 -4.40 14.56 12.11
CA GLY A 40 -5.26 13.99 13.14
C GLY A 40 -5.49 12.50 12.95
N LEU A 41 -5.19 11.71 13.97
CA LEU A 41 -5.47 10.26 14.02
C LEU A 41 -6.98 9.91 13.95
N SER A 42 -7.87 10.89 14.10
CA SER A 42 -9.33 10.67 14.00
C SER A 42 -9.78 10.26 12.61
N ASN A 43 -9.02 10.65 11.57
CA ASN A 43 -9.39 10.49 10.16
C ASN A 43 -8.29 9.76 9.37
N ASN A 44 -7.36 9.09 10.06
CA ASN A 44 -6.30 8.31 9.43
C ASN A 44 -5.72 7.30 10.43
N LEU A 45 -6.33 6.13 10.52
CA LEU A 45 -5.86 5.07 11.41
C LEU A 45 -6.01 3.67 10.83
N VAL A 46 -5.12 2.79 11.27
CA VAL A 46 -5.34 1.35 11.20
C VAL A 46 -6.35 0.98 12.30
N THR A 47 -7.59 0.70 11.90
CA THR A 47 -8.73 0.49 12.80
C THR A 47 -8.76 -0.90 13.43
N ALA A 48 -8.17 -1.89 12.77
CA ALA A 48 -8.00 -3.23 13.29
C ALA A 48 -6.84 -3.96 12.60
N LEU A 49 -6.31 -4.93 13.31
CA LEU A 49 -5.44 -5.96 12.77
C LEU A 49 -6.33 -7.19 12.55
N ILE A 50 -6.20 -7.85 11.43
CA ILE A 50 -6.97 -9.06 11.11
C ILE A 50 -5.99 -10.21 10.92
N PRO A 51 -6.21 -11.34 11.63
CA PRO A 51 -7.15 -11.53 12.75
C PRO A 51 -6.93 -10.56 13.92
N ALA A 52 -8.05 -10.17 14.55
CA ALA A 52 -8.08 -9.31 15.72
C ALA A 52 -7.22 -9.88 16.84
N GLU A 53 -6.58 -9.00 17.61
CA GLU A 53 -5.95 -9.42 18.85
C GLU A 53 -7.03 -9.95 19.80
N VAL A 54 -7.14 -11.27 19.92
CA VAL A 54 -7.96 -11.91 20.95
C VAL A 54 -7.12 -11.94 22.23
N PHE A 55 -7.32 -10.94 23.09
CA PHE A 55 -6.61 -10.85 24.36
C PHE A 55 -7.17 -11.79 25.42
N ASP A 56 -6.33 -12.72 25.87
CA ASP A 56 -6.31 -13.25 27.24
C ASP A 56 -4.89 -13.71 27.68
N THR A 57 -3.82 -13.32 26.95
CA THR A 57 -2.41 -13.58 27.36
C THR A 57 -1.41 -12.46 26.99
N GLY A 58 -1.80 -11.19 27.13
CA GLY A 58 -0.88 -10.04 27.09
C GLY A 58 -0.93 -9.20 25.80
N PRO A 59 -0.30 -7.99 25.79
CA PRO A 59 -0.20 -7.16 24.59
C PRO A 59 0.42 -7.97 23.46
N SER A 60 0.06 -7.67 22.20
CA SER A 60 0.94 -7.90 21.05
C SER A 60 2.39 -8.09 21.51
N ASP A 61 3.02 -9.26 21.29
CA ASP A 61 4.36 -9.60 21.83
C ASP A 61 5.50 -8.73 21.21
N ASN A 62 5.12 -7.59 20.64
CA ASN A 62 5.97 -6.53 20.16
C ASN A 62 6.60 -5.69 21.30
N LYS A 63 6.22 -5.93 22.56
CA LYS A 63 6.75 -5.27 23.77
C LYS A 63 6.56 -3.75 23.82
N TYR A 64 5.69 -3.20 22.99
CA TYR A 64 5.46 -1.75 22.90
C TYR A 64 4.48 -1.18 23.94
N GLY A 65 3.91 -2.03 24.81
CA GLY A 65 2.98 -1.59 25.86
C GLY A 65 1.56 -1.29 25.33
N GLU A 66 0.79 -0.50 26.08
CA GLU A 66 -0.65 -0.28 25.85
C GLU A 66 -0.98 0.94 24.97
N GLU A 67 -0.01 1.78 24.61
CA GLU A 67 -0.27 3.06 23.92
C GLU A 67 0.57 3.19 22.64
N TRP A 68 0.16 2.50 21.57
CA TRP A 68 0.70 2.71 20.23
C TRP A 68 -0.41 2.67 19.18
N LEU A 69 -0.23 3.43 18.10
CA LEU A 69 -1.15 3.49 16.97
C LEU A 69 -0.36 3.43 15.66
N MET A 70 -1.01 2.94 14.61
CA MET A 70 -0.47 2.97 13.25
C MET A 70 -1.29 3.88 12.36
N SER A 71 -0.60 4.51 11.42
CA SER A 71 -1.13 5.46 10.45
C SER A 71 -0.33 5.36 9.15
N PHE A 72 -0.70 6.11 8.14
CA PHE A 72 0.04 6.15 6.88
C PHE A 72 -0.06 7.51 6.20
N SER A 73 0.81 7.76 5.23
CA SER A 73 0.79 8.96 4.41
C SER A 73 1.14 8.64 2.98
N PHE A 74 0.53 9.34 2.04
CA PHE A 74 1.05 9.42 0.68
C PHE A 74 0.79 10.81 0.13
N THR A 75 1.71 11.29 -0.69
CA THR A 75 1.67 12.64 -1.26
C THR A 75 1.90 12.56 -2.75
N GLY A 76 1.02 13.20 -3.51
CA GLY A 76 1.11 13.30 -4.96
C GLY A 76 1.08 11.94 -5.66
N LEU A 77 0.28 10.99 -5.16
CA LEU A 77 0.09 9.71 -5.86
C LEU A 77 -0.55 10.01 -7.22
N GLY A 78 0.26 9.90 -8.26
CA GLY A 78 -0.09 10.32 -9.61
C GLY A 78 -0.98 9.29 -10.31
N GLY A 79 -1.90 9.78 -11.12
CA GLY A 79 -2.81 8.93 -11.87
C GLY A 79 -3.50 9.67 -13.00
N VAL A 80 -4.54 9.02 -13.52
CA VAL A 80 -5.47 9.60 -14.49
C VAL A 80 -6.91 9.29 -14.10
N VAL A 81 -7.84 10.13 -14.52
CA VAL A 81 -9.26 9.80 -14.50
C VAL A 81 -9.51 8.71 -15.54
N SER A 82 -9.91 7.53 -15.07
CA SER A 82 -10.11 6.35 -15.92
C SER A 82 -11.56 6.20 -16.39
N ALA A 83 -12.51 6.71 -15.61
CA ALA A 83 -13.93 6.67 -15.87
C ALA A 83 -14.64 7.76 -15.06
N MET A 84 -15.93 7.97 -15.35
CA MET A 84 -16.82 8.78 -14.53
C MET A 84 -17.93 7.89 -13.96
N SER A 85 -18.13 7.94 -12.65
CA SER A 85 -19.16 7.19 -11.92
C SER A 85 -20.09 8.15 -11.20
N GLY A 86 -21.32 8.32 -11.69
CA GLY A 86 -22.29 9.23 -11.08
C GLY A 86 -21.87 10.71 -11.07
N GLY A 87 -20.98 11.12 -11.99
CA GLY A 87 -20.41 12.47 -12.03
C GLY A 87 -19.14 12.65 -11.20
N VAL A 88 -18.68 11.58 -10.52
CA VAL A 88 -17.42 11.56 -9.78
C VAL A 88 -16.33 10.89 -10.63
N PRO A 89 -15.13 11.48 -10.77
CA PRO A 89 -14.02 10.84 -11.47
C PRO A 89 -13.51 9.61 -10.72
N VAL A 90 -13.25 8.55 -11.46
CA VAL A 90 -12.71 7.30 -10.96
C VAL A 90 -11.21 7.27 -11.23
N PRO A 91 -10.34 7.37 -10.21
CA PRO A 91 -8.91 7.43 -10.43
C PRO A 91 -8.34 6.07 -10.86
N MET A 92 -7.28 6.10 -11.64
CA MET A 92 -6.37 4.97 -11.85
C MET A 92 -4.96 5.48 -11.57
N TYR A 93 -4.31 4.90 -10.56
CA TYR A 93 -3.02 5.35 -10.08
C TYR A 93 -1.87 4.62 -10.77
N GLY A 94 -0.80 5.34 -11.01
CA GLY A 94 0.50 4.81 -11.42
C GLY A 94 1.39 4.49 -10.22
N PRO A 95 2.70 4.32 -10.47
CA PRO A 95 3.66 4.09 -9.41
C PRO A 95 3.77 5.26 -8.44
N GLY A 96 4.05 4.96 -7.17
CA GLY A 96 4.17 5.94 -6.11
C GLY A 96 4.55 5.31 -4.77
N LEU A 97 4.50 6.10 -3.71
CA LEU A 97 4.92 5.68 -2.38
C LEU A 97 3.80 5.93 -1.37
N ILE A 98 3.52 4.92 -0.54
CA ILE A 98 2.73 5.07 0.67
C ILE A 98 3.64 4.71 1.84
N GLU A 99 3.78 5.61 2.81
CA GLU A 99 4.63 5.43 3.98
C GLU A 99 3.76 5.02 5.18
N LEU A 100 4.15 3.98 5.90
CA LEU A 100 3.46 3.50 7.10
C LEU A 100 4.18 3.98 8.37
N TYR A 101 3.40 4.49 9.31
CA TYR A 101 3.91 5.14 10.52
C TYR A 101 3.39 4.48 11.79
N ILE A 102 4.23 4.46 12.82
CA ILE A 102 3.86 4.14 14.20
C ILE A 102 4.04 5.38 15.09
N THR A 103 3.13 5.57 16.03
CA THR A 103 3.20 6.65 17.04
C THR A 103 2.86 6.12 18.43
N PHE A 104 3.48 6.71 19.45
CA PHE A 104 3.29 6.39 20.87
C PHE A 104 2.71 7.55 21.68
N ASP A 105 2.66 8.74 21.09
CA ASP A 105 2.20 9.98 21.73
C ASP A 105 1.11 10.69 20.89
N GLY A 106 0.81 10.17 19.69
CA GLY A 106 -0.11 10.76 18.73
C GLY A 106 0.41 12.02 18.04
N VAL A 107 1.71 12.33 18.18
CA VAL A 107 2.34 13.55 17.67
C VAL A 107 3.62 13.24 16.89
N THR A 108 4.45 12.34 17.41
CA THR A 108 5.67 11.86 16.78
C THR A 108 5.37 10.58 16.00
N PHE A 109 5.65 10.60 14.70
CA PHE A 109 5.42 9.49 13.80
C PHE A 109 6.76 8.95 13.30
N ASN A 110 6.97 7.64 13.46
CA ASN A 110 8.17 6.95 13.00
C ASN A 110 7.78 6.09 11.80
N ASN A 111 8.39 6.35 10.64
CA ASN A 111 8.17 5.53 9.44
C ASN A 111 8.80 4.15 9.68
N PHE A 112 8.00 3.09 9.62
CA PHE A 112 8.47 1.72 9.86
C PHE A 112 8.46 0.83 8.62
N MET A 113 7.73 1.20 7.56
CA MET A 113 7.57 0.40 6.36
C MET A 113 7.05 1.28 5.23
N ASP A 114 7.67 1.18 4.06
CA ASP A 114 7.19 1.82 2.85
C ASP A 114 6.47 0.80 1.95
N LEU A 115 5.46 1.26 1.22
CA LEU A 115 4.74 0.52 0.21
C LEU A 115 5.01 1.18 -1.15
N ASN A 116 5.83 0.52 -1.96
CA ASN A 116 6.11 0.95 -3.32
C ASN A 116 4.95 0.53 -4.24
N VAL A 117 4.05 1.45 -4.50
CA VAL A 117 2.86 1.25 -5.35
C VAL A 117 3.33 0.98 -6.77
N THR A 118 2.80 -0.08 -7.37
CA THR A 118 2.97 -0.36 -8.81
C THR A 118 1.82 0.22 -9.62
N ALA A 119 0.59 0.02 -9.14
CA ALA A 119 -0.61 0.56 -9.76
C ALA A 119 -1.79 0.59 -8.78
N GLY A 120 -2.78 1.43 -9.09
CA GLY A 120 -4.11 1.41 -8.49
C GLY A 120 -5.18 1.33 -9.56
N LEU A 121 -6.02 0.30 -9.53
CA LEU A 121 -7.01 0.00 -10.58
C LEU A 121 -8.44 0.07 -10.03
N PRO A 122 -9.38 0.64 -10.80
CA PRO A 122 -10.79 0.59 -10.44
C PRO A 122 -11.36 -0.81 -10.66
N ILE A 123 -12.09 -1.31 -9.67
CA ILE A 123 -12.76 -2.63 -9.72
C ILE A 123 -14.28 -2.54 -9.82
N GLY A 124 -14.82 -1.33 -9.85
CA GLY A 124 -16.23 -1.04 -10.08
C GLY A 124 -16.71 0.15 -9.27
N GLY A 125 -17.46 1.06 -9.90
CA GLY A 125 -17.89 2.29 -9.24
C GLY A 125 -16.69 3.14 -8.82
N LEU A 126 -16.61 3.47 -7.54
CA LEU A 126 -15.50 4.20 -6.93
C LEU A 126 -14.52 3.30 -6.14
N ASN A 127 -14.70 1.98 -6.21
CA ASN A 127 -13.85 1.05 -5.48
C ASN A 127 -12.53 0.85 -6.23
N LEU A 128 -11.44 0.77 -5.47
CA LEU A 128 -10.08 0.74 -5.99
C LEU A 128 -9.28 -0.36 -5.32
N GLU A 129 -8.46 -1.02 -6.12
CA GLU A 129 -7.42 -1.93 -5.67
C GLU A 129 -6.05 -1.31 -5.94
N ILE A 130 -5.24 -1.10 -4.89
CA ILE A 130 -3.87 -0.60 -5.01
C ILE A 130 -2.91 -1.71 -4.64
N PHE A 131 -1.90 -1.98 -5.46
CA PHE A 131 -0.97 -3.08 -5.21
C PHE A 131 0.47 -2.69 -5.55
N GLY A 132 1.39 -3.41 -4.92
CA GLY A 132 2.81 -3.17 -5.06
C GLY A 132 3.64 -4.05 -4.14
N GLU A 133 4.83 -3.57 -3.80
CA GLU A 133 5.82 -4.30 -3.02
C GLU A 133 6.21 -3.50 -1.76
N VAL A 134 6.53 -4.19 -0.68
CA VAL A 134 7.07 -3.58 0.53
C VAL A 134 8.52 -3.13 0.29
N ASP A 135 8.88 -1.96 0.80
CA ASP A 135 10.22 -1.39 0.77
C ASP A 135 10.64 -0.93 2.17
N PHE A 136 11.91 -1.15 2.52
CA PHE A 136 12.51 -0.72 3.78
C PHE A 136 13.77 0.14 3.55
N THR A 137 13.95 0.69 2.35
CA THR A 137 15.14 1.48 2.00
C THR A 137 15.26 2.77 2.83
N THR A 138 14.14 3.42 3.15
CA THR A 138 14.10 4.78 3.74
C THR A 138 13.42 4.88 5.11
N VAL A 139 13.26 3.75 5.79
CA VAL A 139 12.51 3.66 7.06
C VAL A 139 13.37 3.84 8.31
N ASP A 140 12.74 4.05 9.46
CA ASP A 140 13.40 4.05 10.76
C ASP A 140 13.81 2.62 11.17
N ALA A 141 15.13 2.40 11.27
CA ALA A 141 15.71 1.13 11.67
C ALA A 141 15.33 0.67 13.08
N GLY A 142 14.82 1.56 13.94
CA GLY A 142 14.30 1.20 15.25
C GLY A 142 12.95 0.49 15.23
N TYR A 143 12.20 0.60 14.13
CA TYR A 143 10.80 0.14 14.05
C TYR A 143 10.51 -0.77 12.84
N ASN A 144 11.49 -1.05 11.98
CA ASN A 144 11.28 -1.83 10.75
C ASN A 144 10.94 -3.32 10.98
N ASP A 145 11.13 -3.84 12.19
CA ASP A 145 10.85 -5.23 12.57
C ASP A 145 9.49 -5.40 13.27
N LEU A 146 8.45 -4.70 12.79
CA LEU A 146 7.11 -4.72 13.39
C LEU A 146 6.20 -5.83 12.85
N PHE A 147 6.42 -6.26 11.61
CA PHE A 147 5.58 -7.22 10.91
C PHE A 147 6.35 -8.50 10.64
N HIS A 148 5.71 -9.63 10.95
CA HIS A 148 6.28 -10.96 10.79
C HIS A 148 5.38 -11.79 9.89
N SER A 149 6.03 -12.57 9.02
CA SER A 149 5.38 -13.57 8.21
C SER A 149 4.87 -14.70 9.09
N ALA A 150 3.69 -15.15 8.66
CA ALA A 150 2.96 -16.26 9.18
C ALA A 150 3.67 -17.60 9.06
N ASP A 151 4.01 -17.89 7.80
CA ASP A 151 4.18 -19.24 7.28
C ASP A 151 5.54 -19.38 6.62
N HIS A 152 6.26 -18.28 6.46
CA HIS A 152 7.48 -18.22 5.66
C HIS A 152 8.58 -17.51 6.43
N SER A 153 9.80 -18.01 6.27
CA SER A 153 10.99 -17.40 6.86
C SER A 153 12.12 -17.39 5.85
N CYS A 154 12.98 -16.40 5.96
CA CYS A 154 14.22 -16.27 5.23
C CYS A 154 15.38 -16.46 6.22
N LEU A 155 16.23 -17.46 5.98
CA LEU A 155 17.39 -17.75 6.84
C LEU A 155 17.06 -17.92 8.33
N GLY A 156 15.83 -18.35 8.65
CA GLY A 156 15.37 -18.56 10.02
C GLY A 156 14.77 -17.32 10.70
N SER A 157 14.63 -16.20 9.99
CA SER A 157 13.83 -15.05 10.44
C SER A 157 12.55 -14.93 9.63
N ASP A 158 11.44 -14.68 10.31
CA ASP A 158 10.12 -14.45 9.72
C ASP A 158 9.77 -12.95 9.61
N SER A 159 10.62 -12.07 10.11
CA SER A 159 10.44 -10.62 9.97
C SER A 159 10.36 -10.18 8.52
N PHE A 160 9.44 -9.26 8.21
CA PHE A 160 9.34 -8.67 6.88
C PHE A 160 10.64 -7.96 6.49
N PHE A 161 11.27 -7.25 7.43
CA PHE A 161 12.54 -6.57 7.18
C PHE A 161 13.67 -7.55 6.87
N ASP A 162 13.78 -8.65 7.63
CA ASP A 162 14.81 -9.65 7.37
C ASP A 162 14.54 -10.43 6.08
N ILE A 163 13.29 -10.75 5.76
CA ILE A 163 12.91 -11.37 4.49
C ILE A 163 13.28 -10.45 3.33
N TRP A 164 12.91 -9.17 3.40
CA TRP A 164 13.25 -8.17 2.40
C TRP A 164 14.77 -8.03 2.22
N THR A 165 15.51 -7.90 3.32
CA THR A 165 16.98 -7.70 3.30
C THR A 165 17.73 -8.93 2.78
N ASN A 166 17.36 -10.12 3.26
CA ASN A 166 18.17 -11.33 3.05
C ASN A 166 17.70 -12.21 1.89
N CYS A 167 16.42 -12.13 1.52
CA CYS A 167 15.85 -12.91 0.42
C CYS A 167 15.46 -12.05 -0.79
N ASN A 168 15.21 -10.74 -0.62
CA ASN A 168 14.97 -9.78 -1.72
C ASN A 168 14.03 -10.33 -2.82
N GLU A 169 14.45 -10.29 -4.09
CA GLU A 169 13.73 -10.79 -5.29
C GLU A 169 13.18 -12.22 -5.15
N ALA A 170 13.82 -13.03 -4.30
CA ALA A 170 13.49 -14.41 -4.08
C ALA A 170 12.21 -14.59 -3.23
N MET A 171 11.91 -13.60 -2.36
CA MET A 171 10.73 -13.57 -1.50
C MET A 171 10.16 -12.17 -1.38
N LYS A 172 9.81 -11.56 -2.52
CA LYS A 172 9.21 -10.22 -2.52
C LYS A 172 7.88 -10.21 -1.78
N ILE A 173 7.77 -9.33 -0.80
CA ILE A 173 6.54 -9.15 -0.04
C ILE A 173 5.65 -8.21 -0.82
N SER A 174 4.56 -8.74 -1.36
CA SER A 174 3.55 -7.95 -2.07
C SER A 174 2.49 -7.45 -1.08
N PHE A 175 1.93 -6.28 -1.35
CA PHE A 175 0.75 -5.78 -0.64
C PHE A 175 -0.40 -5.55 -1.62
N PHE A 176 -1.60 -5.51 -1.04
CA PHE A 176 -2.84 -5.21 -1.74
C PHE A 176 -3.75 -4.39 -0.84
N ILE A 177 -4.21 -3.24 -1.31
CA ILE A 177 -5.17 -2.37 -0.63
C ILE A 177 -6.49 -2.46 -1.39
N ASP A 178 -7.54 -2.89 -0.71
CA ASP A 178 -8.93 -2.80 -1.19
C ASP A 178 -9.59 -1.64 -0.46
N GLN A 179 -10.01 -0.61 -1.20
CA GLN A 179 -10.67 0.55 -0.64
C GLN A 179 -11.99 0.85 -1.32
N ASN A 180 -12.93 1.31 -0.50
CA ASN A 180 -14.23 1.76 -0.93
C ASN A 180 -14.38 3.25 -0.61
N THR A 181 -14.88 4.00 -1.59
CA THR A 181 -15.26 5.41 -1.43
C THR A 181 -16.78 5.51 -1.54
N ASP A 182 -17.44 6.13 -0.57
CA ASP A 182 -18.86 6.45 -0.70
C ASP A 182 -19.02 7.62 -1.68
N PRO A 183 -19.75 7.47 -2.81
CA PRO A 183 -19.99 8.56 -3.74
C PRO A 183 -20.73 9.75 -3.11
N LEU A 184 -21.45 9.56 -2.01
CA LEU A 184 -22.13 10.65 -1.29
C LEU A 184 -21.17 11.47 -0.42
N ASP A 185 -20.01 10.91 -0.08
CA ASP A 185 -18.97 11.57 0.73
C ASP A 185 -17.91 12.27 -0.15
N VAL A 186 -18.08 12.26 -1.47
CA VAL A 186 -17.20 12.98 -2.39
C VAL A 186 -17.70 14.41 -2.59
N THR A 187 -16.87 15.38 -2.24
CA THR A 187 -17.09 16.79 -2.56
C THR A 187 -16.16 17.22 -3.67
N ILE A 188 -16.71 17.88 -4.69
CA ILE A 188 -15.95 18.42 -5.82
C ILE A 188 -16.06 19.95 -5.78
N ALA A 189 -14.91 20.64 -5.81
CA ALA A 189 -14.82 22.08 -5.89
C ALA A 189 -14.08 22.49 -7.18
N GLY A 190 -14.52 23.58 -7.80
CA GLY A 190 -13.95 24.12 -9.03
C GLY A 190 -14.99 24.40 -10.13
N PRO A 191 -14.56 24.71 -11.36
CA PRO A 191 -13.15 24.85 -11.76
C PRO A 191 -12.44 25.99 -11.03
N PHE A 192 -11.15 25.82 -10.80
CA PHE A 192 -10.21 26.85 -10.38
C PHE A 192 -9.30 27.23 -11.55
N ASP A 193 -9.07 28.53 -11.72
CA ASP A 193 -8.22 29.08 -12.78
C ASP A 193 -6.75 28.73 -12.52
N GLY A 194 -6.16 27.93 -13.40
CA GLY A 194 -4.75 27.53 -13.35
C GLY A 194 -3.78 28.64 -13.75
N GLY A 195 -4.29 29.79 -14.19
CA GLY A 195 -3.54 30.94 -14.66
C GLY A 195 -2.80 30.64 -15.97
N ALA A 196 -1.51 30.30 -15.86
CA ALA A 196 -0.71 29.87 -17.01
C ALA A 196 -0.73 28.34 -17.22
N GLY A 197 -1.26 27.59 -16.26
CA GLY A 197 -1.46 26.14 -16.32
C GLY A 197 -2.89 25.74 -16.66
N PRO A 198 -3.19 24.42 -16.71
CA PRO A 198 -4.56 23.94 -16.89
C PRO A 198 -5.45 24.32 -15.72
N ASP A 199 -6.74 24.53 -16.00
CA ASP A 199 -7.75 24.65 -14.95
C ASP A 199 -7.82 23.34 -14.15
N TYR A 200 -8.24 23.42 -12.90
CA TYR A 200 -8.24 22.25 -12.03
C TYR A 200 -9.46 22.19 -11.10
N TRP A 201 -9.71 20.99 -10.60
CA TRP A 201 -10.74 20.69 -9.61
C TRP A 201 -10.11 20.01 -8.42
N GLU A 202 -10.69 20.27 -7.26
CA GLU A 202 -10.30 19.66 -6.00
C GLU A 202 -11.40 18.71 -5.55
N LEU A 203 -11.01 17.50 -5.15
CA LEU A 203 -11.91 16.49 -4.65
C LEU A 203 -11.47 16.06 -3.26
N THR A 204 -12.41 16.06 -2.32
CA THR A 204 -12.21 15.48 -0.99
C THR A 204 -13.12 14.27 -0.84
N SER A 205 -12.59 13.20 -0.24
CA SER A 205 -13.36 11.99 0.04
C SER A 205 -12.82 11.24 1.25
N SER A 206 -13.69 10.46 1.89
CA SER A 206 -13.34 9.50 2.94
C SER A 206 -13.36 8.09 2.36
N HIS A 207 -12.45 7.25 2.85
CA HIS A 207 -12.28 5.87 2.43
C HIS A 207 -12.30 4.94 3.63
N ASP A 208 -12.92 3.77 3.43
CA ASP A 208 -12.78 2.62 4.33
C ASP A 208 -12.25 1.45 3.50
N GLY A 209 -11.27 0.72 4.06
CA GLY A 209 -10.60 -0.34 3.30
C GLY A 209 -9.81 -1.31 4.15
N SER A 210 -9.03 -2.15 3.46
CA SER A 210 -8.09 -3.06 4.09
C SER A 210 -6.82 -3.19 3.28
N VAL A 211 -5.70 -3.42 3.97
CA VAL A 211 -4.41 -3.78 3.37
C VAL A 211 -4.12 -5.23 3.73
N THR A 212 -3.73 -6.03 2.75
CA THR A 212 -3.32 -7.42 2.91
C THR A 212 -1.89 -7.59 2.41
N PHE A 213 -1.08 -8.33 3.15
CA PHE A 213 0.29 -8.67 2.79
C PHE A 213 0.39 -10.13 2.39
N ASN A 214 1.17 -10.39 1.33
CA ASN A 214 1.45 -11.74 0.87
C ASN A 214 2.97 -11.93 0.78
N VAL A 215 3.46 -12.85 1.62
CA VAL A 215 4.85 -13.30 1.61
C VAL A 215 4.87 -14.61 0.81
N PRO A 216 5.62 -14.72 -0.30
CA PRO A 216 5.65 -15.94 -1.10
C PRO A 216 6.49 -17.03 -0.41
N GLU A 217 6.22 -18.30 -0.74
CA GLU A 217 7.05 -19.41 -0.27
C GLU A 217 8.49 -19.35 -0.85
N PRO A 218 9.53 -19.73 -0.07
CA PRO A 218 10.89 -19.89 -0.58
C PRO A 218 11.05 -20.97 -1.68
N SER A 219 10.02 -21.80 -1.91
CA SER A 219 10.07 -23.03 -2.71
C SER A 219 10.10 -22.80 -4.23
N SER A 220 9.66 -21.63 -4.72
CA SER A 220 9.79 -21.25 -6.13
C SER A 220 11.26 -21.22 -6.60
N LEU A 221 12.21 -20.94 -5.69
CA LEU A 221 13.65 -20.94 -5.98
C LEU A 221 14.25 -22.34 -6.04
N ALA A 222 13.81 -23.21 -5.14
CA ALA A 222 14.27 -24.59 -5.09
C ALA A 222 13.80 -25.39 -6.31
N LEU A 223 12.56 -25.17 -6.78
CA LEU A 223 12.00 -25.91 -7.91
C LEU A 223 12.67 -25.53 -9.25
N ALA A 224 12.97 -24.25 -9.47
CA ALA A 224 13.74 -23.81 -10.64
C ALA A 224 15.19 -24.32 -10.62
N GLY A 225 15.85 -24.28 -9.45
CA GLY A 225 17.22 -24.78 -9.27
C GLY A 225 17.32 -26.30 -9.44
N ILE A 226 16.38 -27.07 -8.90
CA ILE A 226 16.33 -28.54 -9.03
C ILE A 226 15.97 -28.94 -10.47
N ALA A 227 15.09 -28.20 -11.15
CA ALA A 227 14.78 -28.45 -12.56
C ALA A 227 16.02 -28.27 -13.46
N LEU A 228 16.83 -27.22 -13.23
CA LEU A 228 18.08 -26.98 -13.96
C LEU A 228 19.18 -28.01 -13.64
N LEU A 229 19.32 -28.41 -12.37
CA LEU A 229 20.22 -29.49 -11.96
C LEU A 229 19.81 -30.85 -12.53
N GLY A 230 18.50 -31.12 -12.57
CA GLY A 230 17.92 -32.32 -13.19
C GLY A 230 18.18 -32.37 -14.70
N MET A 231 18.05 -31.24 -15.39
CA MET A 231 18.38 -31.13 -16.82
C MET A 231 19.89 -31.24 -17.09
N ALA A 232 20.76 -30.65 -16.25
CA ALA A 232 22.21 -30.78 -16.37
C ALA A 232 22.70 -32.22 -16.08
N GLY A 233 22.08 -32.91 -15.12
CA GLY A 233 22.31 -34.32 -14.83
C GLY A 233 21.85 -35.25 -15.95
N ALA A 234 20.69 -34.97 -16.56
CA ALA A 234 20.17 -35.71 -17.71
C ALA A 234 21.01 -35.48 -18.99
N ALA A 235 21.51 -34.25 -19.20
CA ALA A 235 22.39 -33.91 -20.33
C ALA A 235 23.76 -34.61 -20.25
N ARG A 236 24.32 -34.80 -19.05
CA ARG A 236 25.57 -35.59 -18.88
C ARG A 236 25.36 -37.08 -19.15
N ARG A 237 24.20 -37.64 -18.82
CA ARG A 237 23.90 -39.06 -19.12
C ARG A 237 23.80 -39.35 -20.62
N ARG A 238 23.43 -38.37 -21.45
CA ARG A 238 23.38 -38.54 -22.92
C ARG A 238 24.75 -38.51 -23.62
N LYS A 239 25.82 -38.08 -22.95
CA LYS A 239 27.19 -38.08 -23.51
C LYS A 239 27.97 -39.37 -23.25
N SER A 240 27.42 -40.30 -22.47
CA SER A 240 28.05 -41.56 -22.10
C SER A 240 27.35 -42.80 -22.68
N ALA A 241 26.55 -42.63 -23.73
CA ALA A 241 25.92 -43.70 -24.50
C ALA A 241 26.32 -43.60 -25.97
#